data_AF-A0A7Y3HYS9-F1
#
_entry.id   AF-A0A7Y3HYS9-F1
#
_cell.length_a   1.000
_cell.length_b   1.000
_cell.length_c   1.000
_cell.angle_alpha   90.00
_cell.angle_beta   90.00
_cell.angle_gamma   90.00
#
_symmetry.space_group_name_H-M   'P 1'
#
loop_
_entity.id
_entity.type
_entity.pdbx_description
1 polymer ?
#
loop_
_entity_poly.entity_id
_entity_poly.type
_entity_poly.pdbx_seq_one_letter_code
_entity_poly.pdbx_strand_id
1 'polypeptide(L)'
;MRLVLIIGFLVLLGCKDRPSATMLNNGEPIAPKTNEVSLVVLGTVQDAGSPHIACTRSCCAELFANPDPRRKVVSLGIIDTENDQKFLFEATPDLPSQLKALAQLAPSAKEMPDGIFLTHAHIGHYSGLMYLGKEAVNSNRVPVYVMPRMHSYLESNGPWSQLVHLNNIALKPMKDSVAIELTSNVTVIPFRVPHRDEYSETVGYKIVGPEKTVLFIPDIDKWEQWDVEIVQAISEVDYAFLDATFYDGIEIDSRDISEIPHPFVIESMELFKDLPWTEKSKIHFIHFNHTNPLLNHESKAYKKVVDNGFKVATYYDLLSL
;
A
#
# COMPACT_ATOMS: atom_id res chain seq x y z
N MET A 1 20.41 50.18 51.58
CA MET A 1 20.27 48.84 50.97
C MET A 1 19.45 48.98 49.70
N ARG A 2 20.07 48.82 48.53
CA ARG A 2 19.40 48.96 47.23
C ARG A 2 18.60 47.69 46.92
N LEU A 3 17.31 47.84 46.65
CA LEU A 3 16.43 46.77 46.18
C LEU A 3 16.63 46.65 44.66
N VAL A 4 17.22 45.54 44.20
CA VAL A 4 17.39 45.24 42.77
C VAL A 4 16.17 44.45 42.31
N LEU A 5 15.41 45.03 41.38
CA LEU A 5 14.28 44.40 40.71
C LEU A 5 14.83 43.58 39.53
N ILE A 6 14.81 42.25 39.62
CA ILE A 6 15.16 41.36 38.51
C ILE A 6 13.87 41.06 37.74
N ILE A 7 13.74 41.65 36.55
CA ILE A 7 12.69 41.34 35.57
C ILE A 7 13.17 40.10 34.81
N GLY A 8 12.55 38.94 35.08
CA GLY A 8 12.75 37.71 34.31
C GLY A 8 12.05 37.80 32.95
N PHE A 9 12.84 37.84 31.88
CA PHE A 9 12.35 37.81 30.50
C PHE A 9 11.99 36.37 30.13
N LEU A 10 10.70 36.05 30.09
CA LEU A 10 10.20 34.75 29.66
C LEU A 10 10.22 34.70 28.12
N VAL A 11 11.23 34.06 27.53
CA VAL A 11 11.30 33.83 26.08
C VAL A 11 10.39 32.65 25.75
N LEU A 12 9.20 32.95 25.21
CA LEU A 12 8.32 31.96 24.59
C LEU A 12 8.91 31.55 23.24
N LEU A 13 9.65 30.44 23.22
CA LEU A 13 10.01 29.75 21.99
C LEU A 13 8.74 29.09 21.44
N GLY A 14 8.12 29.74 20.45
CA GLY A 14 7.04 29.15 19.66
C GLY A 14 7.58 28.00 18.82
N CYS A 15 7.11 26.79 19.09
CA CYS A 15 7.25 25.67 18.16
C CYS A 15 6.54 26.02 16.85
N LYS A 16 7.27 26.01 15.74
CA LYS A 16 6.66 25.92 14.41
C LYS A 16 6.09 24.51 14.27
N ASP A 17 4.78 24.40 14.36
CA ASP A 17 4.07 23.17 14.00
C ASP A 17 4.41 22.80 12.55
N ARG A 18 4.88 21.57 12.37
CA ARG A 18 4.95 20.92 11.05
C ARG A 18 3.52 20.76 10.53
N PRO A 19 3.27 20.82 9.22
CA PRO A 19 1.95 20.49 8.69
C PRO A 19 1.69 19.01 8.95
N SER A 20 0.96 18.74 10.03
CA SER A 20 0.31 17.46 10.27
C SER A 20 -0.81 17.33 9.25
N ALA A 21 -0.98 16.11 8.72
CA ALA A 21 -2.13 15.74 7.90
C ALA A 21 -3.42 16.32 8.52
N THR A 22 -4.20 17.02 7.70
CA THR A 22 -5.43 17.67 8.12
C THR A 22 -6.48 16.60 8.43
N MET A 23 -6.57 16.21 9.69
CA MET A 23 -7.61 15.33 10.24
C MET A 23 -8.79 16.20 10.72
N LEU A 24 -10.04 15.76 10.50
CA LEU A 24 -11.18 16.33 11.23
C LEU A 24 -11.13 15.88 12.70
N ASN A 25 -11.81 16.62 13.59
CA ASN A 25 -11.89 16.36 15.05
C ASN A 25 -12.40 14.95 15.44
N ASN A 26 -12.80 14.11 14.48
CA ASN A 26 -13.27 12.74 14.68
C ASN A 26 -12.30 11.66 14.15
N GLY A 27 -11.10 12.03 13.68
CA GLY A 27 -10.11 11.07 13.16
C GLY A 27 -10.42 10.52 11.77
N GLU A 28 -11.41 11.08 11.07
CA GLU A 28 -11.69 10.76 9.66
C GLU A 28 -10.86 11.68 8.74
N PRO A 29 -10.24 11.12 7.68
CA PRO A 29 -9.51 11.89 6.68
C PRO A 29 -10.46 12.78 5.89
N ILE A 30 -9.97 13.96 5.53
CA ILE A 30 -10.69 14.92 4.68
C ILE A 30 -10.70 14.36 3.26
N ALA A 31 -11.89 14.26 2.65
CA ALA A 31 -12.02 13.86 1.26
C ALA A 31 -11.18 14.75 0.31
N PRO A 32 -10.63 14.20 -0.79
CA PRO A 32 -9.92 14.98 -1.81
C PRO A 32 -10.69 16.20 -2.29
N LYS A 33 -9.96 17.24 -2.70
CA LYS A 33 -10.60 18.44 -3.27
C LYS A 33 -11.08 18.15 -4.69
N THR A 34 -11.95 19.04 -5.19
CA THR A 34 -12.38 19.02 -6.59
C THR A 34 -11.20 19.29 -7.54
N ASN A 35 -11.12 18.54 -8.64
CA ASN A 35 -10.06 18.58 -9.66
C ASN A 35 -8.66 18.18 -9.12
N GLU A 36 -8.61 17.11 -8.34
CA GLU A 36 -7.40 16.57 -7.74
C GLU A 36 -7.31 15.07 -8.02
N VAL A 37 -6.10 14.58 -8.28
CA VAL A 37 -5.79 13.15 -8.21
C VAL A 37 -5.22 12.86 -6.83
N SER A 38 -5.70 11.81 -6.16
CA SER A 38 -5.20 11.44 -4.85
C SER A 38 -4.99 9.94 -4.74
N LEU A 39 -3.98 9.56 -3.96
CA LEU A 39 -3.73 8.20 -3.50
C LEU A 39 -4.19 8.05 -2.06
N VAL A 40 -4.92 6.97 -1.78
CA VAL A 40 -5.29 6.55 -0.43
C VAL A 40 -4.71 5.18 -0.12
N VAL A 41 -4.15 5.00 1.07
CA VAL A 41 -3.74 3.69 1.59
C VAL A 41 -4.95 2.99 2.21
N LEU A 42 -5.42 1.90 1.60
CA LEU A 42 -6.61 1.13 2.00
C LEU A 42 -6.25 -0.13 2.80
N GLY A 43 -4.97 -0.44 2.92
CA GLY A 43 -4.46 -1.48 3.79
C GLY A 43 -2.95 -1.55 3.74
N THR A 44 -2.34 -2.15 4.76
CA THR A 44 -0.88 -2.12 4.94
C THR A 44 -0.30 -3.45 5.39
N VAL A 45 -1.13 -4.45 5.67
CA VAL A 45 -0.70 -5.76 6.19
C VAL A 45 -0.50 -6.72 5.02
N GLN A 46 0.36 -7.72 5.18
CA GLN A 46 0.54 -8.77 4.18
C GLN A 46 -0.74 -9.57 3.88
N ASP A 47 -0.69 -10.35 2.81
CA ASP A 47 -1.76 -11.15 2.20
C ASP A 47 -2.64 -11.97 3.18
N ALA A 48 -2.06 -12.59 4.21
CA ALA A 48 -2.78 -13.39 5.20
C ALA A 48 -3.36 -12.60 6.38
N GLY A 49 -3.12 -11.29 6.44
CA GLY A 49 -3.72 -10.38 7.41
C GLY A 49 -3.10 -10.41 8.82
N SER A 50 -3.69 -9.57 9.69
CA SER A 50 -3.33 -9.40 11.10
C SER A 50 -4.60 -9.06 11.89
N PRO A 51 -5.11 -9.92 12.78
CA PRO A 51 -4.46 -11.11 13.29
C PRO A 51 -4.33 -12.20 12.24
N HIS A 52 -3.21 -12.90 12.27
CA HIS A 52 -2.94 -14.03 11.38
C HIS A 52 -3.62 -15.29 11.92
N ILE A 53 -4.22 -16.09 11.02
CA ILE A 53 -5.00 -17.27 11.39
C ILE A 53 -4.17 -18.21 12.30
N ALA A 54 -4.79 -18.68 13.38
CA ALA A 54 -4.20 -19.56 14.39
C ALA A 54 -2.96 -19.00 15.15
N CYS A 55 -2.60 -17.72 14.98
CA CYS A 55 -1.52 -17.12 15.75
C CYS A 55 -1.92 -16.91 17.22
N THR A 56 -1.18 -17.52 18.14
CA THR A 56 -1.41 -17.42 19.60
C THR A 56 -0.48 -16.42 20.30
N ARG A 57 0.46 -15.81 19.55
CA ARG A 57 1.41 -14.83 20.08
C ARG A 57 0.71 -13.51 20.42
N SER A 58 1.33 -12.70 21.28
CA SER A 58 0.79 -11.40 21.72
C SER A 58 0.51 -10.42 20.58
N CYS A 59 1.21 -10.53 19.44
CA CYS A 59 0.94 -9.71 18.26
C CYS A 59 -0.45 -9.95 17.63
N CYS A 60 -1.10 -11.09 17.89
CA CYS A 60 -2.42 -11.43 17.33
C CYS A 60 -3.47 -11.79 18.38
N ALA A 61 -3.06 -12.34 19.54
CA ALA A 61 -3.98 -12.85 20.56
C ALA A 61 -5.03 -11.81 20.99
N GLU A 62 -4.62 -10.56 21.24
CA GLU A 62 -5.53 -9.49 21.62
C GLU A 62 -6.43 -9.03 20.46
N LEU A 63 -5.93 -9.08 19.23
CA LEU A 63 -6.69 -8.67 18.04
C LEU A 63 -7.84 -9.63 17.71
N PHE A 64 -7.76 -10.90 18.13
CA PHE A 64 -8.90 -11.82 18.02
C PHE A 64 -10.06 -11.44 18.97
N ALA A 65 -9.73 -10.92 20.15
CA ALA A 65 -10.73 -10.47 21.13
C ALA A 65 -11.22 -9.04 20.84
N ASN A 66 -10.31 -8.17 20.42
CA ASN A 66 -10.56 -6.76 20.10
C ASN A 66 -9.98 -6.44 18.70
N PRO A 67 -10.71 -6.76 17.62
CA PRO A 67 -10.24 -6.51 16.26
C PRO A 67 -9.93 -5.04 16.02
N ASP A 68 -8.78 -4.75 15.38
CA ASP A 68 -8.46 -3.41 14.89
C ASP A 68 -8.91 -3.29 13.43
N PRO A 69 -9.94 -2.47 13.12
CA PRO A 69 -10.49 -2.36 11.78
C PRO A 69 -9.52 -1.75 10.76
N ARG A 70 -8.40 -1.17 11.21
CA ARG A 70 -7.34 -0.62 10.36
C ARG A 70 -6.35 -1.67 9.87
N ARG A 71 -6.40 -2.89 10.45
CA ARG A 71 -5.57 -4.02 10.02
C ARG A 71 -6.17 -4.64 8.77
N LYS A 72 -5.82 -4.05 7.62
CA LYS A 72 -6.31 -4.47 6.30
C LYS A 72 -5.16 -4.96 5.45
N VAL A 73 -5.39 -6.00 4.67
CA VAL A 73 -4.43 -6.50 3.67
C VAL A 73 -4.08 -5.39 2.68
N VAL A 74 -2.83 -5.34 2.22
CA VAL A 74 -2.29 -4.23 1.46
C VAL A 74 -3.15 -3.87 0.26
N SER A 75 -3.50 -2.60 0.14
CA SER A 75 -4.23 -2.08 -1.01
C SER A 75 -4.06 -0.58 -1.09
N LEU A 76 -3.98 -0.06 -2.31
CA LEU A 76 -4.00 1.37 -2.59
C LEU A 76 -5.25 1.71 -3.42
N GLY A 77 -5.79 2.91 -3.21
CA GLY A 77 -6.82 3.49 -4.05
C GLY A 77 -6.31 4.75 -4.74
N ILE A 78 -6.70 4.96 -5.99
CA ILE A 78 -6.51 6.23 -6.70
C ILE A 78 -7.88 6.83 -6.95
N ILE A 79 -8.03 8.13 -6.69
CA ILE A 79 -9.24 8.91 -6.94
C ILE A 79 -8.85 10.04 -7.89
N ASP A 80 -9.51 10.12 -9.05
CA ASP A 80 -9.43 11.24 -9.98
C ASP A 80 -10.77 11.97 -9.96
N THR A 81 -10.83 13.09 -9.24
CA THR A 81 -12.10 13.80 -9.04
C THR A 81 -12.56 14.59 -10.27
N GLU A 82 -11.65 14.93 -11.19
CA GLU A 82 -12.00 15.60 -12.45
C GLU A 82 -12.69 14.64 -13.42
N ASN A 83 -12.17 13.42 -13.54
CA ASN A 83 -12.71 12.40 -14.44
C ASN A 83 -13.82 11.53 -13.81
N ASP A 84 -14.15 11.74 -12.54
CA ASP A 84 -15.10 10.90 -11.76
C ASP A 84 -14.73 9.40 -11.81
N GLN A 85 -13.44 9.11 -11.66
CA GLN A 85 -12.92 7.73 -11.70
C GLN A 85 -12.13 7.37 -10.46
N LYS A 86 -12.19 6.10 -10.08
CA LYS A 86 -11.37 5.54 -9.01
C LYS A 86 -10.85 4.16 -9.36
N PHE A 87 -9.61 3.89 -8.96
CA PHE A 87 -8.91 2.65 -9.25
C PHE A 87 -8.46 2.01 -7.95
N LEU A 88 -8.42 0.68 -7.95
CA LEU A 88 -7.96 -0.11 -6.82
C LEU A 88 -6.71 -0.90 -7.22
N PHE A 89 -5.72 -0.93 -6.34
CA PHE A 89 -4.55 -1.81 -6.45
C PHE A 89 -4.69 -2.87 -5.37
N GLU A 90 -4.60 -4.13 -5.80
CA GLU A 90 -4.93 -5.34 -5.04
C GLU A 90 -6.43 -5.54 -4.79
N ALA A 91 -6.93 -6.73 -5.10
CA ALA A 91 -8.28 -7.17 -4.74
C ALA A 91 -8.19 -8.13 -3.56
N THR A 92 -8.06 -7.59 -2.36
CA THR A 92 -7.75 -8.37 -1.15
C THR A 92 -8.97 -9.04 -0.52
N PRO A 93 -8.82 -9.96 0.46
CA PRO A 93 -9.93 -10.46 1.27
C PRO A 93 -10.74 -9.34 1.97
N ASP A 94 -10.13 -8.18 2.20
CA ASP A 94 -10.76 -7.03 2.84
C ASP A 94 -11.54 -6.11 1.88
N LEU A 95 -11.64 -6.50 0.60
CA LEU A 95 -12.24 -5.72 -0.49
C LEU A 95 -13.56 -5.03 -0.12
N PRO A 96 -14.54 -5.66 0.57
CA PRO A 96 -15.80 -4.99 0.89
C PRO A 96 -15.59 -3.71 1.71
N SER A 97 -14.73 -3.75 2.73
CA SER A 97 -14.43 -2.57 3.56
C SER A 97 -13.53 -1.56 2.85
N GLN A 98 -12.58 -2.03 2.03
CA GLN A 98 -11.67 -1.17 1.28
C GLN A 98 -12.38 -0.40 0.18
N LEU A 99 -13.29 -1.04 -0.56
CA LEU A 99 -14.14 -0.36 -1.54
C LEU A 99 -15.05 0.65 -0.88
N LYS A 100 -15.62 0.32 0.30
CA LYS A 100 -16.46 1.29 1.02
C LYS A 100 -15.66 2.51 1.44
N ALA A 101 -14.45 2.31 1.96
CA ALA A 101 -13.54 3.39 2.33
C ALA A 101 -13.16 4.26 1.12
N LEU A 102 -12.82 3.64 -0.02
CA LEU A 102 -12.50 4.35 -1.26
C LEU A 102 -13.70 5.15 -1.78
N ALA A 103 -14.90 4.56 -1.77
CA ALA A 103 -16.13 5.21 -2.21
C ALA A 103 -16.55 6.38 -1.32
N GLN A 104 -16.27 6.32 -0.01
CA GLN A 104 -16.56 7.43 0.91
C GLN A 104 -15.66 8.65 0.70
N LEU A 105 -14.44 8.42 0.19
CA LEU A 105 -13.49 9.49 -0.12
C LEU A 105 -13.75 10.08 -1.51
N ALA A 106 -14.18 9.26 -2.47
CA ALA A 106 -14.48 9.74 -3.81
C ALA A 106 -15.78 10.56 -3.81
N PRO A 107 -15.84 11.70 -4.52
CA PRO A 107 -17.10 12.44 -4.70
C PRO A 107 -18.13 11.68 -5.55
N SER A 108 -17.70 10.63 -6.26
CA SER A 108 -18.54 9.80 -7.11
C SER A 108 -19.64 9.07 -6.34
N ALA A 109 -20.85 9.02 -6.90
CA ALA A 109 -21.93 8.19 -6.36
C ALA A 109 -21.71 6.68 -6.63
N LYS A 110 -20.79 6.31 -7.53
CA LYS A 110 -20.50 4.90 -7.85
C LYS A 110 -19.62 4.32 -6.75
N GLU A 111 -20.01 3.19 -6.17
CA GLU A 111 -19.14 2.50 -5.19
C GLU A 111 -18.07 1.63 -5.86
N MET A 112 -18.39 0.99 -7.00
CA MET A 112 -17.45 0.11 -7.71
C MET A 112 -16.28 0.89 -8.33
N PRO A 113 -15.05 0.34 -8.31
CA PRO A 113 -13.92 0.96 -8.98
C PRO A 113 -14.04 0.83 -10.50
N ASP A 114 -13.48 1.80 -11.21
CA ASP A 114 -13.40 1.84 -12.67
C ASP A 114 -12.28 0.93 -13.21
N GLY A 115 -11.39 0.46 -12.34
CA GLY A 115 -10.43 -0.60 -12.64
C GLY A 115 -9.76 -1.15 -11.39
N ILE A 116 -9.36 -2.41 -11.46
CA ILE A 116 -8.59 -3.12 -10.43
C ILE A 116 -7.26 -3.57 -11.04
N PHE A 117 -6.15 -3.30 -10.37
CA PHE A 117 -4.81 -3.73 -10.74
C PHE A 117 -4.32 -4.80 -9.77
N LEU A 118 -3.80 -5.93 -10.27
CA LEU A 118 -3.28 -7.01 -9.43
C LEU A 118 -1.77 -7.14 -9.65
N THR A 119 -0.99 -7.17 -8.57
CA THR A 119 0.47 -7.35 -8.68
C THR A 119 0.86 -8.80 -8.99
N HIS A 120 0.25 -9.79 -8.32
CA HIS A 120 0.64 -11.20 -8.46
C HIS A 120 -0.43 -12.19 -7.94
N ALA A 121 -0.12 -13.49 -8.02
CA ALA A 121 -1.03 -14.59 -7.71
C ALA A 121 -0.84 -15.21 -6.31
N HIS A 122 -0.47 -14.41 -5.30
CA HIS A 122 -0.71 -14.80 -3.91
C HIS A 122 -2.16 -14.54 -3.53
N ILE A 123 -2.77 -15.49 -2.83
CA ILE A 123 -4.23 -15.53 -2.68
C ILE A 123 -4.76 -14.24 -2.03
N GLY A 124 -4.07 -13.68 -1.03
CA GLY A 124 -4.53 -12.45 -0.38
C GLY A 124 -4.47 -11.18 -1.26
N HIS A 125 -3.87 -11.25 -2.45
CA HIS A 125 -3.74 -10.14 -3.39
C HIS A 125 -4.87 -10.09 -4.44
N TYR A 126 -5.56 -11.21 -4.66
CA TYR A 126 -6.64 -11.29 -5.66
C TYR A 126 -7.91 -12.00 -5.19
N SER A 127 -7.94 -12.61 -4.00
CA SER A 127 -9.11 -13.36 -3.52
C SER A 127 -10.37 -12.50 -3.39
N GLY A 128 -10.23 -11.19 -3.19
CA GLY A 128 -11.33 -10.23 -3.18
C GLY A 128 -12.17 -10.23 -4.45
N LEU A 129 -11.61 -10.71 -5.58
CA LEU A 129 -12.39 -10.92 -6.80
C LEU A 129 -13.64 -11.80 -6.57
N MET A 130 -13.66 -12.66 -5.53
CA MET A 130 -14.83 -13.46 -5.19
C MET A 130 -16.09 -12.62 -4.94
N TYR A 131 -15.93 -11.39 -4.43
CA TYR A 131 -17.05 -10.49 -4.15
C TYR A 131 -17.65 -9.86 -5.41
N LEU A 132 -17.02 -10.04 -6.57
CA LEU A 132 -17.51 -9.55 -7.86
C LEU A 132 -18.51 -10.50 -8.51
N GLY A 133 -18.62 -11.74 -8.02
CA GLY A 133 -19.50 -12.79 -8.54
C GLY A 133 -20.96 -12.67 -8.11
N LYS A 134 -21.78 -13.65 -8.54
CA LYS A 134 -23.24 -13.69 -8.35
C LYS A 134 -23.68 -13.75 -6.90
N GLU A 135 -22.84 -14.30 -6.03
CA GLU A 135 -23.09 -14.50 -4.61
C GLU A 135 -22.96 -13.19 -3.80
N ALA A 136 -22.42 -12.14 -4.43
CA ALA A 136 -22.21 -10.84 -3.82
C ALA A 136 -22.74 -9.73 -4.75
N VAL A 137 -21.87 -8.88 -5.31
CA VAL A 137 -22.32 -7.68 -6.05
C VAL A 137 -22.89 -8.02 -7.43
N ASN A 138 -22.60 -9.22 -7.96
CA ASN A 138 -22.90 -9.62 -9.33
C ASN A 138 -22.52 -8.52 -10.33
N SER A 139 -21.25 -8.13 -10.29
CA SER A 139 -20.74 -7.00 -11.05
C SER A 139 -20.93 -7.18 -12.55
N ASN A 140 -20.84 -6.08 -13.30
CA ASN A 140 -20.92 -6.09 -14.76
C ASN A 140 -19.62 -5.54 -15.34
N ARG A 141 -18.75 -6.45 -15.78
CA ARG A 141 -17.53 -6.18 -16.54
C ARG A 141 -16.56 -5.20 -15.86
N VAL A 142 -16.34 -5.35 -14.56
CA VAL A 142 -15.32 -4.56 -13.84
C VAL A 142 -13.95 -4.83 -14.49
N PRO A 143 -13.23 -3.79 -14.98
CA PRO A 143 -11.92 -3.99 -15.58
C PRO A 143 -10.91 -4.50 -14.55
N VAL A 144 -10.20 -5.59 -14.88
CA VAL A 144 -9.13 -6.14 -14.04
C VAL A 144 -7.86 -6.23 -14.86
N TYR A 145 -6.88 -5.39 -14.54
CA TYR A 145 -5.60 -5.27 -15.20
C TYR A 145 -4.62 -6.29 -14.63
N VAL A 146 -4.11 -7.16 -15.51
CA VAL A 146 -3.28 -8.32 -15.13
C VAL A 146 -2.20 -8.60 -16.17
N MET A 147 -1.07 -9.14 -15.72
CA MET A 147 -0.04 -9.68 -16.62
C MET A 147 -0.50 -10.96 -17.33
N PRO A 148 0.14 -11.37 -18.44
CA PRO A 148 -0.32 -12.48 -19.26
C PRO A 148 -0.50 -13.82 -18.53
N ARG A 149 0.40 -14.22 -17.61
CA ARG A 149 0.20 -15.49 -16.87
C ARG A 149 -0.98 -15.40 -15.90
N MET A 150 -1.12 -14.27 -15.20
CA MET A 150 -2.27 -14.04 -14.32
C MET A 150 -3.59 -14.02 -15.11
N HIS A 151 -3.60 -13.45 -16.32
CA HIS A 151 -4.74 -13.52 -17.22
C HIS A 151 -5.13 -14.97 -17.50
N SER A 152 -4.19 -15.79 -17.98
CA SER A 152 -4.44 -17.21 -18.25
C SER A 152 -4.87 -17.98 -17.01
N TYR A 153 -4.30 -17.66 -15.85
CA TYR A 153 -4.67 -18.27 -14.58
C TYR A 153 -6.13 -17.99 -14.22
N LEU A 154 -6.56 -16.71 -14.23
CA LEU A 154 -7.93 -16.31 -13.91
C LEU A 154 -8.95 -16.84 -14.92
N GLU A 155 -8.58 -16.96 -16.20
CA GLU A 155 -9.46 -17.45 -17.25
C GLU A 155 -9.63 -18.98 -17.21
N SER A 156 -8.62 -19.72 -16.75
CA SER A 156 -8.60 -21.19 -16.82
C SER A 156 -8.93 -21.88 -15.50
N ASN A 157 -8.80 -21.21 -14.35
CA ASN A 157 -8.94 -21.84 -13.04
C ASN A 157 -10.20 -21.37 -12.31
N GLY A 158 -10.98 -22.34 -11.83
CA GLY A 158 -12.10 -22.07 -10.93
C GLY A 158 -11.60 -21.65 -9.53
N PRO A 159 -12.36 -20.82 -8.79
CA PRO A 159 -13.66 -20.26 -9.19
C PRO A 159 -13.56 -19.03 -10.11
N TRP A 160 -12.37 -18.48 -10.34
CA TRP A 160 -12.17 -17.19 -11.02
C TRP A 160 -12.62 -17.18 -12.48
N SER A 161 -12.43 -18.29 -13.19
CA SER A 161 -12.89 -18.45 -14.57
C SER A 161 -14.39 -18.22 -14.73
N GLN A 162 -15.17 -18.49 -13.68
CA GLN A 162 -16.60 -18.19 -13.67
C GLN A 162 -16.88 -16.69 -13.74
N LEU A 163 -16.09 -15.85 -13.04
CA LEU A 163 -16.23 -14.39 -13.09
C LEU A 163 -15.97 -13.85 -14.49
N VAL A 164 -15.00 -14.44 -15.20
CA VAL A 164 -14.68 -14.09 -16.59
C VAL A 164 -15.82 -14.53 -17.52
N HIS A 165 -16.23 -15.81 -17.45
CA HIS A 165 -17.28 -16.36 -18.30
C HIS A 165 -18.64 -15.68 -18.12
N LEU A 166 -18.98 -15.30 -16.89
CA LEU A 166 -20.23 -14.59 -16.58
C LEU A 166 -20.14 -13.08 -16.84
N ASN A 167 -19.01 -12.59 -17.34
CA ASN A 167 -18.74 -11.16 -17.56
C ASN A 167 -18.89 -10.31 -16.29
N ASN A 168 -18.62 -10.89 -15.12
CA ASN A 168 -18.52 -10.11 -13.89
C ASN A 168 -17.27 -9.23 -13.92
N ILE A 169 -16.15 -9.82 -14.36
CA ILE A 169 -14.90 -9.10 -14.62
C ILE A 169 -14.56 -9.10 -16.10
N ALA A 170 -13.85 -8.06 -16.54
CA ALA A 170 -13.27 -7.97 -17.87
C ALA A 170 -11.75 -7.87 -17.73
N LEU A 171 -11.04 -8.96 -18.04
CA LEU A 171 -9.58 -8.97 -17.96
C LEU A 171 -8.98 -8.01 -19.00
N LYS A 172 -8.02 -7.20 -18.55
CA LYS A 172 -7.28 -6.22 -19.35
C LYS A 172 -5.80 -6.63 -19.32
N PRO A 173 -5.27 -7.21 -20.41
CA PRO A 173 -3.89 -7.66 -20.43
C PRO A 173 -2.94 -6.47 -20.37
N MET A 174 -1.96 -6.57 -19.49
CA MET A 174 -0.86 -5.64 -19.37
C MET A 174 0.39 -6.19 -20.06
N LYS A 175 1.36 -5.31 -20.28
CA LYS A 175 2.69 -5.66 -20.78
C LYS A 175 3.74 -4.96 -19.94
N ASP A 176 4.83 -5.65 -19.69
CA ASP A 176 5.94 -5.13 -18.92
C ASP A 176 6.45 -3.81 -19.53
N SER A 177 6.61 -2.81 -18.68
CA SER A 177 7.09 -1.46 -19.02
C SER A 177 6.25 -0.72 -20.08
N VAL A 178 5.00 -1.13 -20.32
CA VAL A 178 4.08 -0.45 -21.26
C VAL A 178 3.05 0.35 -20.49
N ALA A 179 3.00 1.66 -20.76
CA ALA A 179 2.05 2.58 -20.14
C ALA A 179 0.59 2.26 -20.50
N ILE A 180 -0.27 2.40 -19.50
CA ILE A 180 -1.73 2.28 -19.59
C ILE A 180 -2.31 3.63 -19.16
N GLU A 181 -2.78 4.41 -20.11
CA GLU A 181 -3.51 5.65 -19.85
C GLU A 181 -4.91 5.30 -19.33
N LEU A 182 -5.20 5.69 -18.08
CA LEU A 182 -6.48 5.43 -17.43
C LEU A 182 -7.44 6.61 -17.61
N THR A 183 -6.92 7.81 -17.39
CA THR A 183 -7.60 9.10 -17.61
C THR A 183 -6.62 10.08 -18.26
N SER A 184 -7.06 11.32 -18.49
CA SER A 184 -6.15 12.41 -18.87
C SER A 184 -5.07 12.71 -17.82
N ASN A 185 -5.30 12.31 -16.56
CA ASN A 185 -4.48 12.70 -15.41
C ASN A 185 -3.73 11.52 -14.77
N VAL A 186 -4.12 10.28 -15.09
CA VAL A 186 -3.56 9.07 -14.46
C VAL A 186 -3.06 8.09 -15.51
N THR A 187 -1.78 7.74 -15.40
CA THR A 187 -1.14 6.67 -16.18
C THR A 187 -0.52 5.63 -15.24
N VAL A 188 -0.65 4.35 -15.58
CA VAL A 188 -0.03 3.25 -14.83
C VAL A 188 0.94 2.50 -15.73
N ILE A 189 2.15 2.25 -15.23
CA ILE A 189 3.19 1.48 -15.92
C ILE A 189 3.56 0.30 -15.03
N PRO A 190 3.19 -0.94 -15.39
CA PRO A 190 3.63 -2.14 -14.67
C PRO A 190 5.08 -2.46 -15.03
N PHE A 191 5.83 -3.01 -14.08
CA PHE A 191 7.16 -3.54 -14.32
C PHE A 191 7.37 -4.79 -13.47
N ARG A 192 8.09 -5.77 -14.00
CA ARG A 192 8.41 -7.01 -13.27
C ARG A 192 9.37 -6.74 -12.11
N VAL A 193 9.14 -7.46 -11.02
CA VAL A 193 10.03 -7.52 -9.84
C VAL A 193 10.35 -8.98 -9.52
N PRO A 194 11.54 -9.29 -8.99
CA PRO A 194 11.87 -10.65 -8.59
C PRO A 194 10.96 -11.08 -7.46
N HIS A 195 10.22 -12.16 -7.68
CA HIS A 195 9.47 -12.80 -6.63
C HIS A 195 9.22 -14.27 -6.98
N ARG A 196 8.66 -15.03 -6.04
CA ARG A 196 8.18 -16.40 -6.31
C ARG A 196 7.03 -16.42 -7.32
N ASP A 197 7.42 -16.52 -8.58
CA ASP A 197 6.57 -16.58 -9.77
C ASP A 197 5.84 -17.94 -9.90
N GLU A 198 4.95 -18.26 -8.95
CA GLU A 198 4.19 -19.52 -8.92
C GLU A 198 3.16 -19.59 -10.07
N TYR A 199 1.99 -18.96 -9.90
CA TYR A 199 0.90 -18.98 -10.88
C TYR A 199 0.88 -17.77 -11.83
N SER A 200 1.59 -16.70 -11.50
CA SER A 200 1.70 -15.50 -12.33
C SER A 200 3.11 -14.92 -12.31
N GLU A 201 3.35 -13.93 -13.15
CA GLU A 201 4.38 -12.93 -12.88
C GLU A 201 4.07 -12.14 -11.59
N THR A 202 5.11 -11.60 -10.97
CA THR A 202 4.99 -10.51 -9.99
C THR A 202 5.43 -9.18 -10.59
N VAL A 203 4.61 -8.14 -10.37
CA VAL A 203 4.90 -6.79 -10.83
C VAL A 203 4.79 -5.76 -9.72
N GLY A 204 5.58 -4.70 -9.83
CA GLY A 204 5.30 -3.41 -9.22
C GLY A 204 4.64 -2.46 -10.22
N TYR A 205 4.23 -1.29 -9.73
CA TYR A 205 3.58 -0.25 -10.53
C TYR A 205 4.26 1.10 -10.34
N LYS A 206 4.46 1.81 -11.46
CA LYS A 206 4.70 3.25 -11.47
C LYS A 206 3.39 3.94 -11.82
N ILE A 207 2.83 4.71 -10.88
CA ILE A 207 1.57 5.44 -11.06
C ILE A 207 1.93 6.91 -11.23
N VAL A 208 1.61 7.46 -12.40
CA VAL A 208 1.90 8.84 -12.77
C VAL A 208 0.62 9.65 -12.64
N GLY A 209 0.60 10.58 -11.69
CA GLY A 209 -0.41 11.62 -11.56
C GLY A 209 -0.01 12.91 -12.28
N PRO A 210 -0.82 13.98 -12.16
CA PRO A 210 -0.56 15.26 -12.82
C PRO A 210 0.69 15.98 -12.28
N GLU A 211 1.02 15.83 -11.00
CA GLU A 211 2.15 16.54 -10.37
C GLU A 211 3.19 15.60 -9.74
N LYS A 212 2.79 14.39 -9.37
CA LYS A 212 3.57 13.44 -8.58
C LYS A 212 3.50 12.05 -9.14
N THR A 213 4.58 11.31 -8.91
CA THR A 213 4.69 9.91 -9.32
C THR A 213 4.88 8.99 -8.11
N VAL A 214 4.27 7.81 -8.17
CA VAL A 214 4.32 6.79 -7.14
C VAL A 214 5.02 5.55 -7.68
N LEU A 215 5.93 4.98 -6.90
CA LEU A 215 6.43 3.62 -7.04
C LEU A 215 5.69 2.74 -6.03
N PHE A 216 5.09 1.64 -6.46
CA PHE A 216 4.41 0.67 -5.59
C PHE A 216 4.96 -0.73 -5.85
N ILE A 217 5.69 -1.27 -4.86
CA ILE A 217 6.27 -2.62 -4.86
C ILE A 217 5.92 -3.23 -3.50
N PRO A 218 4.71 -3.78 -3.33
CA PRO A 218 4.29 -4.32 -2.04
C PRO A 218 5.02 -5.62 -1.69
N ASP A 219 5.46 -6.40 -2.68
CA ASP A 219 6.04 -7.72 -2.48
C ASP A 219 7.22 -7.94 -3.45
N ILE A 220 8.40 -8.28 -2.92
CA ILE A 220 9.65 -8.52 -3.67
C ILE A 220 10.61 -9.42 -2.89
N ASP A 221 11.38 -10.27 -3.58
CA ASP A 221 12.34 -11.19 -2.95
C ASP A 221 13.52 -10.48 -2.27
N LYS A 222 14.39 -9.85 -3.06
CA LYS A 222 15.55 -9.07 -2.60
C LYS A 222 15.84 -7.97 -3.61
N TRP A 223 16.29 -6.82 -3.14
CA TRP A 223 16.61 -5.68 -4.02
C TRP A 223 17.73 -6.02 -5.01
N GLU A 224 18.72 -6.78 -4.57
CA GLU A 224 19.89 -7.17 -5.39
C GLU A 224 19.56 -8.19 -6.48
N GLN A 225 18.38 -8.82 -6.43
CA GLN A 225 17.88 -9.71 -7.47
C GLN A 225 17.07 -8.97 -8.54
N TRP A 226 16.77 -7.69 -8.32
CA TRP A 226 16.01 -6.89 -9.28
C TRP A 226 16.97 -6.28 -10.29
N ASP A 227 16.63 -6.39 -11.58
CA ASP A 227 17.43 -5.83 -12.68
C ASP A 227 17.49 -4.28 -12.67
N VAL A 228 16.74 -3.63 -11.77
CA VAL A 228 16.71 -2.18 -11.58
C VAL A 228 17.26 -1.85 -10.19
N GLU A 229 18.20 -0.92 -10.14
CA GLU A 229 18.70 -0.38 -8.89
C GLU A 229 17.59 0.39 -8.16
N ILE A 230 17.14 -0.13 -7.02
CA ILE A 230 16.04 0.46 -6.24
C ILE A 230 16.29 1.93 -5.86
N VAL A 231 17.55 2.30 -5.60
CA VAL A 231 17.93 3.69 -5.33
C VAL A 231 17.66 4.60 -6.54
N GLN A 232 17.93 4.11 -7.75
CA GLN A 232 17.59 4.84 -8.97
C GLN A 232 16.07 4.96 -9.12
N ALA A 233 15.34 3.86 -8.92
CA ALA A 233 13.88 3.88 -9.02
C ALA A 233 13.22 4.87 -8.04
N ILE A 234 13.72 4.96 -6.79
CA ILE A 234 13.26 5.94 -5.79
C ILE A 234 13.53 7.39 -6.25
N SER A 235 14.66 7.64 -6.90
CA SER A 235 15.01 8.99 -7.36
C SER A 235 14.08 9.53 -8.46
N GLU A 236 13.39 8.63 -9.17
CA GLU A 236 12.49 8.95 -10.29
C GLU A 236 11.03 9.14 -9.87
N VAL A 237 10.73 9.06 -8.57
CA VAL A 237 9.37 9.18 -8.03
C VAL A 237 9.31 10.17 -6.87
N ASP A 238 8.10 10.56 -6.50
CA ASP A 238 7.82 11.42 -5.36
C ASP A 238 7.40 10.62 -4.12
N TYR A 239 6.79 9.45 -4.33
CA TYR A 239 6.40 8.51 -3.28
C TYR A 239 6.83 7.09 -3.67
N ALA A 240 7.38 6.33 -2.72
CA ALA A 240 7.77 4.95 -2.91
C ALA A 240 7.18 4.07 -1.80
N PHE A 241 6.17 3.27 -2.14
CA PHE A 241 5.56 2.28 -1.26
C PHE A 241 6.27 0.94 -1.45
N LEU A 242 7.12 0.56 -0.50
CA LEU A 242 8.04 -0.56 -0.63
C LEU A 242 7.75 -1.67 0.38
N ASP A 243 7.97 -2.91 -0.04
CA ASP A 243 7.89 -4.11 0.78
C ASP A 243 8.64 -3.94 2.11
N ALA A 244 7.94 -4.24 3.18
CA ALA A 244 8.42 -4.29 4.54
C ALA A 244 7.77 -5.46 5.29
N THR A 245 7.61 -6.61 4.64
CA THR A 245 6.99 -7.80 5.20
C THR A 245 7.59 -8.12 6.56
N PHE A 246 8.91 -8.19 6.65
CA PHE A 246 9.62 -8.41 7.90
C PHE A 246 10.58 -7.25 8.20
N TYR A 247 10.55 -6.78 9.44
CA TYR A 247 11.49 -5.81 9.98
C TYR A 247 12.90 -6.40 10.10
N ASP A 248 13.02 -7.61 10.66
CA ASP A 248 14.25 -8.38 10.79
C ASP A 248 13.99 -9.89 10.92
N GLY A 249 15.05 -10.70 10.98
CA GLY A 249 14.96 -12.15 11.09
C GLY A 249 14.45 -12.68 12.44
N ILE A 250 14.37 -11.86 13.51
CA ILE A 250 13.88 -12.31 14.84
C ILE A 250 12.38 -12.62 14.75
N GLU A 251 11.68 -12.02 13.80
CA GLU A 251 10.27 -12.27 13.57
C GLU A 251 9.94 -13.71 13.19
N ILE A 252 10.88 -14.38 12.54
CA ILE A 252 10.68 -15.71 11.96
C ILE A 252 11.28 -16.78 12.89
N ASP A 253 10.46 -17.23 13.84
CA ASP A 253 10.86 -18.22 14.85
C ASP A 253 11.08 -19.64 14.30
N SER A 254 10.71 -19.95 13.04
CA SER A 254 10.52 -21.33 12.57
C SER A 254 11.13 -21.71 11.22
N ARG A 255 11.77 -20.76 10.49
CA ARG A 255 12.36 -21.01 9.17
C ARG A 255 13.81 -20.58 9.12
N ASP A 256 14.57 -21.16 8.21
CA ASP A 256 15.90 -20.65 7.87
C ASP A 256 15.74 -19.24 7.30
N ILE A 257 16.38 -18.27 7.94
CA ILE A 257 16.32 -16.85 7.57
C ILE A 257 16.80 -16.64 6.12
N SER A 258 17.73 -17.48 5.64
CA SER A 258 18.26 -17.40 4.27
C SER A 258 17.26 -17.84 3.20
N GLU A 259 16.20 -18.56 3.58
CA GLU A 259 15.13 -19.01 2.68
C GLU A 259 13.96 -18.02 2.63
N ILE A 260 14.04 -16.88 3.31
CA ILE A 260 12.96 -15.90 3.38
C ILE A 260 13.16 -14.89 2.25
N PRO A 261 12.30 -14.93 1.23
CA PRO A 261 12.50 -14.14 0.03
C PRO A 261 11.79 -12.80 0.22
N HIS A 262 12.27 -11.99 1.17
CA HIS A 262 11.89 -10.57 1.31
C HIS A 262 13.08 -9.74 1.83
N PRO A 263 13.27 -8.49 1.41
CA PRO A 263 14.25 -7.60 2.01
C PRO A 263 13.79 -7.22 3.43
N PHE A 264 14.65 -7.37 4.43
CA PHE A 264 14.30 -6.88 5.76
C PHE A 264 14.27 -5.35 5.77
N VAL A 265 13.41 -4.75 6.61
CA VAL A 265 13.41 -3.29 6.77
C VAL A 265 14.78 -2.79 7.22
N ILE A 266 15.46 -3.51 8.10
CA ILE A 266 16.82 -3.13 8.54
C ILE A 266 17.85 -3.18 7.39
N GLU A 267 17.71 -4.12 6.45
CA GLU A 267 18.57 -4.23 5.26
C GLU A 267 18.28 -3.07 4.31
N SER A 268 17.00 -2.79 4.07
CA SER A 268 16.55 -1.66 3.25
C SER A 268 17.03 -0.32 3.81
N MET A 269 16.92 -0.09 5.13
CA MET A 269 17.41 1.14 5.76
C MET A 269 18.93 1.31 5.62
N GLU A 270 19.70 0.21 5.68
CA GLU A 270 21.14 0.23 5.47
C GLU A 270 21.49 0.54 4.01
N LEU A 271 20.79 -0.08 3.06
CA LEU A 271 20.93 0.19 1.62
C LEU A 271 20.67 1.68 1.30
N PHE A 272 19.69 2.28 1.98
CA PHE A 272 19.28 3.67 1.74
C PHE A 272 19.98 4.69 2.65
N LYS A 273 20.95 4.28 3.48
CA LYS A 273 21.52 5.14 4.53
C LYS A 273 22.17 6.43 4.01
N ASP A 274 22.73 6.39 2.80
CA ASP A 274 23.45 7.51 2.19
C ASP A 274 22.52 8.45 1.39
N LEU A 275 21.23 8.09 1.25
CA LEU A 275 20.24 8.99 0.66
C LEU A 275 20.04 10.23 1.53
N PRO A 276 19.86 11.42 0.92
CA PRO A 276 19.50 12.61 1.67
C PRO A 276 18.10 12.43 2.29
N TRP A 277 17.84 13.17 3.36
CA TRP A 277 16.55 13.11 4.08
C TRP A 277 15.35 13.31 3.15
N THR A 278 15.47 14.16 2.14
CA THR A 278 14.41 14.42 1.15
C THR A 278 14.04 13.16 0.38
N GLU A 279 15.01 12.35 -0.04
CA GLU A 279 14.76 11.07 -0.73
C GLU A 279 14.23 10.01 0.23
N LYS A 280 14.81 9.87 1.43
CA LYS A 280 14.32 8.93 2.44
C LYS A 280 12.86 9.20 2.82
N SER A 281 12.47 10.48 2.87
CA SER A 281 11.12 10.89 3.23
C SER A 281 10.05 10.53 2.21
N LYS A 282 10.45 10.14 0.99
CA LYS A 282 9.57 9.59 -0.05
C LYS A 282 9.21 8.13 0.19
N ILE A 283 9.97 7.41 1.01
CA ILE A 283 9.85 5.96 1.17
C ILE A 283 8.86 5.66 2.29
N HIS A 284 7.76 5.02 1.93
CA HIS A 284 6.71 4.51 2.79
C HIS A 284 6.78 2.98 2.82
N PHE A 285 7.28 2.41 3.91
CA PHE A 285 7.22 0.96 4.11
C PHE A 285 5.78 0.49 4.22
N ILE A 286 5.44 -0.65 3.60
CA ILE A 286 4.09 -1.23 3.56
C ILE A 286 4.16 -2.77 3.50
N HIS A 287 3.02 -3.46 3.48
CA HIS A 287 2.91 -4.93 3.34
C HIS A 287 3.47 -5.70 4.55
N PHE A 288 3.14 -5.25 5.76
CA PHE A 288 3.72 -5.79 6.99
C PHE A 288 3.17 -7.18 7.37
N ASN A 289 4.05 -8.13 7.69
CA ASN A 289 3.66 -9.36 8.37
C ASN A 289 3.04 -9.05 9.74
N HIS A 290 2.16 -9.92 10.22
CA HIS A 290 1.47 -9.74 11.50
C HIS A 290 2.42 -9.67 12.72
N THR A 291 3.66 -10.15 12.60
CA THR A 291 4.70 -10.02 13.65
C THR A 291 5.47 -8.72 13.59
N ASN A 292 5.33 -7.95 12.51
CA ASN A 292 6.21 -6.84 12.22
C ASN A 292 6.04 -5.73 13.27
N PRO A 293 7.10 -5.34 14.01
CA PRO A 293 6.99 -4.37 15.07
C PRO A 293 6.62 -2.96 14.58
N LEU A 294 6.71 -2.68 13.28
CA LEU A 294 6.23 -1.43 12.67
C LEU A 294 4.71 -1.29 12.74
N LEU A 295 3.99 -2.40 12.93
CA LEU A 295 2.56 -2.39 13.19
C LEU A 295 2.18 -1.71 14.51
N ASN A 296 3.14 -1.46 15.42
CA ASN A 296 2.95 -0.72 16.66
C ASN A 296 3.77 0.58 16.63
N HIS A 297 3.09 1.73 16.56
CA HIS A 297 3.73 3.05 16.48
C HIS A 297 4.56 3.41 17.73
N GLU A 298 4.32 2.74 18.86
CA GLU A 298 5.08 2.96 20.09
C GLU A 298 6.37 2.14 20.14
N SER A 299 6.54 1.17 19.23
CA SER A 299 7.69 0.26 19.20
C SER A 299 8.99 1.00 18.93
N LYS A 300 10.10 0.44 19.44
CA LYS A 300 11.44 0.96 19.16
C LYS A 300 11.79 0.88 17.67
N ALA A 301 11.31 -0.17 16.99
CA ALA A 301 11.51 -0.37 15.56
C ALA A 301 10.85 0.75 14.75
N TYR A 302 9.59 1.08 15.06
CA TYR A 302 8.86 2.17 14.40
C TYR A 302 9.57 3.51 14.57
N LYS A 303 9.93 3.86 15.81
CA LYS A 303 10.66 5.09 16.13
C LYS A 303 11.98 5.16 15.36
N LYS A 304 12.74 4.06 15.32
CA LYS A 304 14.00 3.99 14.57
C LYS A 304 13.80 4.25 13.07
N VAL A 305 12.76 3.69 12.45
CA VAL A 305 12.44 3.94 11.03
C VAL A 305 12.19 5.43 10.78
N VAL A 306 11.33 6.04 11.59
CA VAL A 306 10.97 7.46 11.47
C VAL A 306 12.16 8.38 11.77
N ASP A 307 12.96 8.07 12.79
CA ASP A 307 14.15 8.85 13.17
C ASP A 307 15.23 8.83 12.08
N ASN A 308 15.26 7.78 11.25
CA ASN A 308 16.15 7.69 10.09
C ASN A 308 15.60 8.36 8.83
N GLY A 309 14.40 8.95 8.89
CA GLY A 309 13.82 9.77 7.83
C GLY A 309 12.85 9.04 6.90
N PHE A 310 12.61 7.76 7.13
CA PHE A 310 11.64 6.97 6.38
C PHE A 310 10.22 7.14 6.93
N LYS A 311 9.22 6.66 6.18
CA LYS A 311 7.82 6.61 6.58
C LYS A 311 7.36 5.17 6.73
N VAL A 312 6.33 4.97 7.54
CA VAL A 312 5.58 3.72 7.67
C VAL A 312 4.17 4.04 7.19
N ALA A 313 3.70 3.38 6.14
CA ALA A 313 2.37 3.62 5.59
C ALA A 313 1.31 3.29 6.65
N THR A 314 0.30 4.14 6.76
CA THR A 314 -0.84 3.94 7.65
C THR A 314 -2.15 3.91 6.89
N TYR A 315 -3.09 3.09 7.37
CA TYR A 315 -4.43 3.04 6.81
C TYR A 315 -5.05 4.44 6.81
N TYR A 316 -5.63 4.84 5.68
CA TYR A 316 -6.14 6.18 5.38
C TYR A 316 -5.09 7.31 5.21
N ASP A 317 -3.81 7.00 5.03
CA ASP A 317 -2.88 7.99 4.48
C ASP A 317 -3.43 8.47 3.12
N LEU A 318 -3.61 9.79 2.98
CA LEU A 318 -4.10 10.45 1.77
C LEU A 318 -3.02 11.38 1.23
N LEU A 319 -2.61 11.16 -0.02
CA LEU A 319 -1.57 11.89 -0.71
C LEU A 319 -2.11 12.48 -2.01
N SER A 320 -1.76 13.73 -2.30
CA SER A 320 -2.05 14.37 -3.60
C SER A 320 -1.08 13.83 -4.65
N LEU A 321 -1.59 13.53 -5.85
CA LEU A 321 -0.80 13.10 -7.01
C LEU A 321 -0.77 14.14 -8.12
#